data_AF-A0A8X7PN17-F1
#
_entry.id   AF-A0A8X7PN17-F1
#
_cell.length_a   1.000
_cell.length_b   1.000
_cell.length_c   1.000
_cell.angle_alpha   90.00
_cell.angle_beta   90.00
_cell.angle_gamma   90.00
#
_symmetry.space_group_name_H-M   'P 1'
#
loop_
_entity.id
_entity.type
_entity.pdbx_description
1 polymer ?
#
loop_
_entity_poly.entity_id
_entity_poly.type
_entity_poly.pdbx_seq_one_letter_code
_entity_poly.pdbx_strand_id
1 'polypeptide(L)'
;MLSLQLLLLKGLPADPTNEHGVGEDSDSSPDKTAQTSVPEVCELSDSSPARKTKEHHPSEAEKVLAQTFFNRPDFPHYLLVTPPPEDLWVIFAKTMATNKKVFHVTLSKLDFSNQFLLQLATPSQWTDSHMAVLMHMLDMHHKDVIQMANATFMPPTLTSLMQSKDRQFQAADKKDKILWDHRISKLILLPGKTWMKEADRHWVGLAIDLRAGHVDVLDSLPSLYDEEDVQRFLRPILQMLPYLIRYLVKNNSRDLSPFTCQRRTGTYENTFMELHLFGDPYPHMSSLTDAMVDKFRQQYAMEAYKTIVLPAYY
;
A
#
# COMPACT_ATOMS: atom_id res chain seq x y z
N MET A 1 -5.51 21.19 8.10
CA MET A 1 -6.23 21.50 6.85
C MET A 1 -5.65 20.59 5.78
N LEU A 2 -6.06 19.32 5.71
CA LEU A 2 -5.26 18.21 5.16
C LEU A 2 -4.79 18.39 3.70
N SER A 3 -3.54 18.00 3.43
CA SER A 3 -3.02 17.56 2.13
C SER A 3 -2.95 16.02 2.14
N LEU A 4 -3.31 15.33 1.06
CA LEU A 4 -3.20 13.86 0.98
C LEU A 4 -2.00 13.53 0.10
N GLN A 5 -0.81 13.40 0.69
CA GLN A 5 0.41 13.27 -0.12
C GLN A 5 0.58 11.90 -0.76
N LEU A 6 -0.19 10.88 -0.39
CA LEU A 6 -0.08 9.63 -1.10
C LEU A 6 -1.36 8.83 -1.16
N LEU A 7 -1.65 8.33 -2.34
CA LEU A 7 -2.65 7.32 -2.60
C LEU A 7 -2.01 6.26 -3.52
N LEU A 8 -1.88 5.01 -3.07
CA LEU A 8 -1.31 3.93 -3.89
C LEU A 8 -2.42 3.29 -4.75
N LEU A 9 -2.25 3.24 -6.07
CA LEU A 9 -3.23 2.69 -7.01
C LEU A 9 -2.87 1.26 -7.42
N LYS A 10 -3.86 0.35 -7.40
CA LYS A 10 -3.80 -0.96 -8.06
C LYS A 10 -4.70 -0.96 -9.30
N GLY A 11 -4.18 -1.35 -10.47
CA GLY A 11 -4.98 -1.52 -11.70
C GLY A 11 -5.73 -2.86 -11.73
N LEU A 12 -7.04 -2.94 -11.99
CA LEU A 12 -7.86 -2.63 -13.18
C LEU A 12 -8.14 -3.89 -14.04
N PRO A 13 -9.43 -4.20 -14.30
CA PRO A 13 -9.84 -5.47 -14.91
C PRO A 13 -9.63 -5.48 -16.44
N ALA A 14 -9.43 -6.69 -16.98
CA ALA A 14 -9.41 -6.95 -18.42
C ALA A 14 -10.84 -6.97 -19.02
N ASP A 15 -10.90 -6.60 -20.29
CA ASP A 15 -12.08 -6.47 -21.16
C ASP A 15 -12.85 -7.80 -21.36
N PRO A 16 -14.20 -7.81 -21.45
CA PRO A 16 -14.99 -9.01 -21.68
C PRO A 16 -15.32 -9.13 -23.17
N THR A 17 -14.50 -9.87 -23.93
CA THR A 17 -14.89 -10.29 -25.28
C THR A 17 -14.42 -11.70 -25.59
N ASN A 18 -15.37 -12.49 -26.12
CA ASN A 18 -15.34 -13.92 -26.46
C ASN A 18 -15.43 -14.86 -25.25
N GLU A 19 -16.52 -15.60 -25.05
CA GLU A 19 -17.11 -16.52 -26.04
C GLU A 19 -18.63 -16.39 -26.26
N HIS A 20 -19.02 -16.57 -27.52
CA HIS A 20 -20.39 -16.64 -28.06
C HIS A 20 -21.00 -18.04 -27.94
N GLY A 21 -22.29 -18.08 -27.57
CA GLY A 21 -23.32 -19.00 -28.10
C GLY A 21 -23.32 -20.43 -27.54
N VAL A 22 -24.45 -21.13 -27.34
CA VAL A 22 -25.75 -21.08 -28.03
C VAL A 22 -26.82 -21.80 -27.19
N GLY A 23 -28.06 -21.28 -27.21
CA GLY A 23 -29.36 -22.02 -27.28
C GLY A 23 -29.84 -22.79 -26.04
N GLU A 24 -30.92 -22.36 -25.37
CA GLU A 24 -32.36 -22.46 -25.71
C GLU A 24 -33.06 -23.72 -25.15
N ASP A 25 -34.00 -23.44 -24.24
CA ASP A 25 -35.20 -24.13 -23.76
C ASP A 25 -35.48 -25.59 -24.15
N SER A 26 -35.84 -26.41 -23.15
CA SER A 26 -37.21 -26.93 -23.03
C SER A 26 -37.44 -27.78 -21.78
N ASP A 27 -38.61 -27.50 -21.21
CA ASP A 27 -39.31 -28.12 -20.09
C ASP A 27 -39.63 -29.61 -20.31
N SER A 28 -39.51 -30.44 -19.26
CA SER A 28 -40.32 -31.65 -19.06
C SER A 28 -40.06 -32.29 -17.70
N SER A 29 -40.99 -32.05 -16.78
CA SER A 29 -41.38 -33.01 -15.72
C SER A 29 -42.40 -34.02 -16.31
N PRO A 30 -42.62 -35.25 -15.76
CA PRO A 30 -42.97 -35.40 -14.34
C PRO A 30 -42.64 -36.73 -13.60
N ASP A 31 -42.72 -36.59 -12.27
CA ASP A 31 -43.34 -37.47 -11.25
C ASP A 31 -42.58 -38.61 -10.53
N LYS A 32 -42.74 -38.56 -9.18
CA LYS A 32 -42.62 -39.59 -8.11
C LYS A 32 -41.20 -40.08 -7.75
N THR A 33 -40.76 -40.17 -6.49
CA THR A 33 -41.43 -40.34 -5.19
C THR A 33 -40.47 -39.94 -4.05
N ALA A 34 -41.04 -39.49 -2.94
CA ALA A 34 -40.48 -39.18 -1.62
C ALA A 34 -39.11 -39.79 -1.20
N GLN A 35 -38.22 -38.92 -0.71
CA GLN A 35 -37.56 -39.07 0.60
C GLN A 35 -36.89 -37.74 1.00
N THR A 36 -37.33 -37.20 2.14
CA THR A 36 -36.83 -35.97 2.74
C THR A 36 -35.41 -36.20 3.28
N SER A 37 -34.38 -35.86 2.50
CA SER A 37 -33.04 -35.62 3.02
C SER A 37 -32.87 -34.11 3.18
N VAL A 38 -32.86 -33.67 4.44
CA VAL A 38 -32.35 -32.34 4.78
C VAL A 38 -30.91 -32.30 4.25
N PRO A 39 -30.54 -31.33 3.38
CA PRO A 39 -29.14 -31.18 3.03
C PRO A 39 -28.42 -30.85 4.33
N GLU A 40 -27.47 -31.71 4.69
CA GLU A 40 -26.52 -31.50 5.77
C GLU A 40 -25.86 -30.15 5.50
N VAL A 41 -26.36 -29.13 6.19
CA VAL A 41 -25.72 -27.83 6.25
C VAL A 41 -24.42 -28.11 6.99
N CYS A 42 -23.33 -28.24 6.22
CA CYS A 42 -21.98 -28.18 6.78
C CYS A 42 -21.79 -26.77 7.34
N GLU A 43 -22.19 -26.58 8.60
CA GLU A 43 -21.69 -25.47 9.40
C GLU A 43 -20.19 -25.69 9.58
N LEU A 44 -19.41 -24.77 9.01
CA LEU A 44 -17.98 -24.66 9.31
C LEU A 44 -17.85 -24.29 10.80
N SER A 45 -17.57 -25.30 11.63
CA SER A 45 -17.30 -25.10 13.05
C SER A 45 -15.86 -24.64 13.26
N ASP A 46 -15.69 -23.42 13.77
CA ASP A 46 -14.40 -22.80 14.19
C ASP A 46 -13.79 -23.46 15.45
N SER A 47 -13.97 -24.76 15.63
CA SER A 47 -13.62 -25.45 16.88
C SER A 47 -12.32 -26.26 16.73
N SER A 48 -11.23 -25.55 16.53
CA SER A 48 -9.91 -25.97 17.02
C SER A 48 -9.20 -24.70 17.48
N PRO A 49 -8.80 -24.58 18.76
CA PRO A 49 -8.04 -23.42 19.20
C PRO A 49 -6.83 -23.30 18.28
N ALA A 50 -6.69 -22.16 17.60
CA ALA A 50 -5.46 -21.86 16.89
C ALA A 50 -4.30 -22.17 17.85
N ARG A 51 -3.39 -23.06 17.46
CA ARG A 51 -2.18 -23.34 18.26
C ARG A 51 -1.62 -21.99 18.63
N LYS A 52 -1.58 -21.65 19.93
CA LYS A 52 -0.93 -20.42 20.38
C LYS A 52 0.49 -20.47 19.84
N THR A 53 0.78 -19.63 18.85
CA THR A 53 2.12 -19.48 18.30
C THR A 53 3.01 -19.15 19.49
N LYS A 54 4.05 -19.95 19.74
CA LYS A 54 4.98 -19.65 20.83
C LYS A 54 5.55 -18.26 20.58
N GLU A 55 5.48 -17.40 21.59
CA GLU A 55 6.04 -16.06 21.53
C GLU A 55 7.54 -16.15 21.23
N HIS A 56 7.99 -15.44 20.19
CA HIS A 56 9.39 -15.45 19.78
C HIS A 56 10.24 -14.79 20.85
N HIS A 57 11.37 -15.43 21.17
CA HIS A 57 12.38 -14.87 22.07
C HIS A 57 13.65 -14.62 21.25
N PRO A 58 14.22 -13.41 21.29
CA PRO A 58 15.42 -13.09 20.50
C PRO A 58 16.58 -14.05 20.78
N SER A 59 17.13 -14.62 19.71
CA SER A 59 18.37 -15.39 19.75
C SER A 59 19.58 -14.50 20.08
N GLU A 60 20.70 -15.10 20.49
CA GLU A 60 21.94 -14.34 20.76
C GLU A 60 22.40 -13.53 19.53
N ALA A 61 22.22 -14.06 18.32
CA ALA A 61 22.51 -13.33 17.09
C ALA A 61 21.61 -12.08 16.92
N GLU A 62 20.31 -12.20 17.23
CA GLU A 62 19.38 -11.06 17.19
C GLU A 62 19.69 -10.02 18.28
N LYS A 63 20.13 -10.45 19.47
CA LYS A 63 20.60 -9.54 20.52
C LYS A 63 21.84 -8.76 20.09
N VAL A 64 22.82 -9.43 19.48
CA VAL A 64 24.01 -8.78 18.90
C VAL A 64 23.61 -7.80 17.80
N LEU A 65 22.69 -8.18 16.91
CA LEU A 65 22.17 -7.31 15.87
C LEU A 65 21.47 -6.07 16.47
N ALA A 66 20.59 -6.24 17.46
CA ALA A 66 19.90 -5.15 18.14
C ALA A 66 20.89 -4.18 18.80
N GLN A 67 21.89 -4.69 19.53
CA GLN A 67 22.94 -3.87 20.11
C GLN A 67 23.74 -3.11 19.04
N THR A 68 23.99 -3.73 17.89
CA THR A 68 24.67 -3.08 16.77
C THR A 68 23.85 -1.92 16.20
N PHE A 69 22.52 -2.05 16.14
CA PHE A 69 21.63 -0.94 15.78
C PHE A 69 21.67 0.19 16.82
N PHE A 70 21.57 -0.14 18.11
CA PHE A 70 21.56 0.88 19.18
C PHE A 70 22.90 1.63 19.33
N ASN A 71 24.01 0.98 19.01
CA ASN A 71 25.34 1.58 19.10
C ASN A 71 25.69 2.47 17.90
N ARG A 72 24.86 2.49 16.85
CA ARG A 72 25.09 3.32 15.68
C ARG A 72 24.22 4.58 15.73
N PRO A 73 24.76 5.74 15.36
CA PRO A 73 23.94 6.91 15.17
C PRO A 73 22.90 6.62 14.07
N ASP A 74 21.71 7.18 14.24
CA ASP A 74 20.70 7.15 13.19
C ASP A 74 21.25 7.78 11.91
N PHE A 75 20.83 7.25 10.76
CA PHE A 75 21.11 7.93 9.50
C PHE A 75 20.50 9.32 9.55
N PRO A 76 21.25 10.38 9.18
CA PRO A 76 20.68 11.71 9.16
C PRO A 76 19.46 11.71 8.23
N HIS A 77 18.28 12.10 8.73
CA HIS A 77 17.01 12.03 7.99
C HIS A 77 16.99 12.82 6.68
N TYR A 78 17.96 13.71 6.45
CA TYR A 78 18.12 14.46 5.19
C TYR A 78 18.97 13.72 4.14
N LEU A 79 19.67 12.65 4.51
CA LEU A 79 20.38 11.75 3.60
C LEU A 79 19.48 10.57 3.25
N LEU A 80 18.40 10.87 2.54
CA LEU A 80 17.38 9.90 2.08
C LEU A 80 17.99 8.74 1.28
N VAL A 81 19.17 8.99 0.69
CA VAL A 81 19.92 8.05 -0.13
C VAL A 81 21.29 7.84 0.46
N THR A 82 21.41 6.86 1.35
CA THR A 82 22.72 6.39 1.81
C THR A 82 22.73 4.86 1.78
N PRO A 83 23.65 4.22 1.06
CA PRO A 83 23.73 2.76 1.12
C PRO A 83 23.92 2.33 2.58
N PRO A 84 23.26 1.24 3.01
CA PRO A 84 23.43 0.77 4.37
C PRO A 84 24.89 0.37 4.60
N PRO A 85 25.41 0.48 5.83
CA PRO A 85 26.78 0.12 6.12
C PRO A 85 26.94 -1.37 5.84
N GLU A 86 27.95 -1.71 5.05
CA GLU A 86 28.10 -3.07 4.53
C GLU A 86 28.23 -4.11 5.65
N ASP A 87 28.93 -3.76 6.72
CA ASP A 87 29.11 -4.60 7.89
C ASP A 87 27.80 -4.87 8.64
N LEU A 88 26.95 -3.84 8.81
CA LEU A 88 25.63 -3.99 9.41
C LEU A 88 24.71 -4.83 8.53
N TRP A 89 24.71 -4.59 7.21
CA TRP A 89 23.93 -5.37 6.26
C TRP A 89 24.31 -6.86 6.30
N VAL A 90 25.62 -7.16 6.35
CA VAL A 90 26.10 -8.55 6.44
C VAL A 90 25.59 -9.24 7.71
N ILE A 91 25.66 -8.58 8.87
CA ILE A 91 25.16 -9.14 10.14
C ILE A 91 23.64 -9.31 10.07
N PHE A 92 22.92 -8.31 9.57
CA PHE A 92 21.48 -8.33 9.40
C PHE A 92 21.04 -9.50 8.51
N ALA A 93 21.52 -9.55 7.27
CA ALA A 93 21.14 -10.56 6.30
C ALA A 93 21.46 -11.98 6.79
N LYS A 94 22.62 -12.18 7.42
CA LYS A 94 22.99 -13.48 8.02
C LYS A 94 22.04 -13.88 9.15
N THR A 95 21.69 -12.94 10.02
CA THR A 95 20.80 -13.19 11.17
C THR A 95 19.39 -13.56 10.69
N MET A 96 18.83 -12.77 9.76
CA MET A 96 17.52 -13.05 9.15
C MET A 96 17.51 -14.39 8.41
N ALA A 97 18.59 -14.70 7.66
CA ALA A 97 18.69 -15.94 6.88
C ALA A 97 18.85 -17.20 7.73
N THR A 98 19.43 -17.08 8.92
CA THR A 98 19.57 -18.21 9.86
C THR A 98 18.20 -18.64 10.39
N ASN A 99 17.31 -17.67 10.65
CA ASN A 99 16.02 -17.88 11.29
C ASN A 99 14.84 -17.39 10.44
N LYS A 100 14.81 -17.75 9.13
CA LYS A 100 13.83 -17.23 8.15
C LYS A 100 12.37 -17.35 8.57
N LYS A 101 12.00 -18.42 9.27
CA LYS A 101 10.61 -18.73 9.66
C LYS A 101 10.17 -18.06 10.95
N VAL A 102 11.07 -17.36 11.65
CA VAL A 102 10.69 -16.56 12.82
C VAL A 102 9.66 -15.53 12.38
N PHE A 103 8.56 -15.47 13.13
CA PHE A 103 7.44 -14.58 12.89
C PHE A 103 7.35 -13.61 14.06
N HIS A 104 7.34 -12.32 13.74
CA HIS A 104 7.32 -11.24 14.73
C HIS A 104 5.88 -10.78 14.91
N VAL A 105 5.41 -10.80 16.15
CA VAL A 105 4.17 -10.14 16.55
C VAL A 105 4.55 -8.75 17.04
N THR A 106 4.07 -7.71 16.38
CA THR A 106 4.58 -6.34 16.56
C THR A 106 3.53 -5.43 17.20
N LEU A 107 3.98 -4.35 17.84
CA LEU A 107 3.08 -3.39 18.50
C LEU A 107 2.15 -2.68 17.51
N SER A 108 2.57 -2.53 16.25
CA SER A 108 1.79 -1.91 15.19
C SER A 108 0.77 -2.87 14.56
N LYS A 109 0.69 -4.13 15.01
CA LYS A 109 -0.11 -5.22 14.42
C LYS A 109 0.27 -5.54 12.98
N LEU A 110 1.46 -5.11 12.57
CA LEU A 110 2.09 -5.50 11.32
C LEU A 110 2.98 -6.70 11.62
N ASP A 111 2.40 -7.88 11.52
CA ASP A 111 3.12 -9.10 11.84
C ASP A 111 3.72 -9.69 10.56
N PHE A 112 5.03 -9.97 10.59
CA PHE A 112 5.75 -10.53 9.45
C PHE A 112 6.97 -11.34 9.90
N SER A 113 7.56 -12.08 8.96
CA SER A 113 8.69 -12.97 9.25
C SER A 113 10.04 -12.39 8.85
N ASN A 114 11.12 -13.01 9.31
CA ASN A 114 12.46 -12.72 8.79
C ASN A 114 12.56 -12.96 7.27
N GLN A 115 11.83 -13.94 6.73
CA GLN A 115 11.74 -14.17 5.29
C GLN A 115 11.12 -12.97 4.56
N PHE A 116 10.11 -12.32 5.15
CA PHE A 116 9.50 -11.12 4.58
C PHE A 116 10.51 -9.97 4.48
N LEU A 117 11.33 -9.75 5.52
CA LEU A 117 12.38 -8.73 5.49
C LEU A 117 13.44 -9.01 4.41
N LEU A 118 13.80 -10.28 4.20
CA LEU A 118 14.70 -10.68 3.10
C LEU A 118 14.05 -10.48 1.72
N GLN A 119 12.75 -10.71 1.59
CA GLN A 119 12.02 -10.46 0.34
C GLN A 119 11.91 -8.96 0.05
N LEU A 120 11.68 -8.14 1.08
CA LEU A 120 11.67 -6.69 0.96
C LEU A 120 12.99 -6.15 0.39
N ALA A 121 14.11 -6.74 0.82
CA ALA A 121 15.45 -6.41 0.35
C ALA A 121 15.79 -6.98 -1.03
N THR A 122 15.03 -7.97 -1.53
CA THR A 122 15.30 -8.61 -2.82
C THR A 122 14.68 -7.79 -3.97
N PRO A 123 15.40 -7.59 -5.08
CA PRO A 123 14.85 -6.93 -6.27
C PRO A 123 13.59 -7.66 -6.79
N SER A 124 12.63 -6.90 -7.31
CA SER A 124 11.42 -7.43 -7.97
C SER A 124 10.53 -8.37 -7.13
N GLN A 125 10.62 -8.31 -5.79
CA GLN A 125 9.83 -9.13 -4.86
C GLN A 125 8.82 -8.33 -4.02
N TRP A 126 8.63 -7.04 -4.31
CA TRP A 126 7.68 -6.21 -3.56
C TRP A 126 6.24 -6.65 -3.81
N THR A 127 5.49 -6.72 -2.71
CA THR A 127 4.08 -7.07 -2.68
C THR A 127 3.31 -6.03 -1.88
N ASP A 128 2.01 -6.13 -1.94
CA ASP A 128 1.02 -5.52 -1.07
C ASP A 128 1.47 -5.33 0.38
N SER A 129 1.79 -6.44 1.03
CA SER A 129 2.20 -6.47 2.43
C SER A 129 3.52 -5.71 2.64
N HIS A 130 4.45 -5.78 1.68
CA HIS A 130 5.68 -4.98 1.70
C HIS A 130 5.38 -3.48 1.68
N MET A 131 4.51 -3.03 0.79
CA MET A 131 4.14 -1.61 0.70
C MET A 131 3.48 -1.12 1.97
N ALA A 132 2.64 -1.94 2.60
CA ALA A 132 1.99 -1.58 3.86
C ALA A 132 3.00 -1.38 5.01
N VAL A 133 4.02 -2.24 5.10
CA VAL A 133 5.12 -2.10 6.07
C VAL A 133 5.98 -0.88 5.76
N LEU A 134 6.33 -0.65 4.49
CA LEU A 134 7.09 0.52 4.06
C LEU A 134 6.37 1.82 4.40
N MET A 135 5.09 1.94 4.05
CA MET A 135 4.29 3.14 4.36
C MET A 135 4.23 3.39 5.87
N HIS A 136 4.05 2.36 6.68
CA HIS A 136 4.04 2.53 8.14
C HIS A 136 5.41 2.97 8.68
N MET A 137 6.49 2.37 8.19
CA MET A 137 7.85 2.75 8.57
C MET A 137 8.14 4.21 8.17
N LEU A 138 7.81 4.61 6.94
CA LEU A 138 8.02 5.98 6.45
C LEU A 138 7.16 7.01 7.21
N ASP A 139 5.91 6.67 7.56
CA ASP A 139 5.03 7.51 8.37
C ASP A 139 5.63 7.80 9.76
N MET A 140 6.26 6.77 10.36
CA MET A 140 6.96 6.92 11.64
C MET A 140 8.26 7.72 11.50
N HIS A 141 9.06 7.42 10.48
CA HIS A 141 10.38 8.02 10.27
C HIS A 141 10.31 9.50 9.86
N HIS A 142 9.30 9.89 9.09
CA HIS A 142 9.14 11.26 8.59
C HIS A 142 7.99 12.02 9.24
N LYS A 143 7.52 11.56 10.41
CA LYS A 143 6.36 12.13 11.10
C LYS A 143 6.40 13.65 11.21
N ASP A 144 7.54 14.22 11.58
CA ASP A 144 7.70 15.67 11.74
C ASP A 144 7.56 16.42 10.41
N VAL A 145 8.17 15.89 9.34
CA VAL A 145 8.10 16.48 7.99
C VAL A 145 6.68 16.38 7.44
N ILE A 146 6.04 15.21 7.58
CA ILE A 146 4.66 14.97 7.18
C ILE A 146 3.72 15.90 7.93
N GLN A 147 3.91 16.05 9.25
CA GLN A 147 3.12 16.95 10.08
C GLN A 147 3.33 18.43 9.69
N MET A 148 4.57 18.84 9.41
CA MET A 148 4.90 20.19 8.95
C MET A 148 4.28 20.48 7.58
N ALA A 149 4.29 19.51 6.67
CA ALA A 149 3.62 19.57 5.37
C ALA A 149 2.09 19.40 5.48
N ASN A 150 1.56 19.11 6.68
CA ASN A 150 0.15 18.83 6.95
C ASN A 150 -0.41 17.77 5.98
N ALA A 151 0.38 16.70 5.86
CA ALA A 151 0.20 15.60 4.94
C ALA A 151 -0.12 14.29 5.66
N THR A 152 -0.42 13.25 4.90
CA THR A 152 -0.58 11.87 5.40
C THR A 152 -0.32 10.87 4.28
N PHE A 153 0.24 9.72 4.63
CA PHE A 153 0.23 8.54 3.78
C PHE A 153 -1.14 7.84 3.85
N MET A 154 -1.67 7.38 2.72
CA MET A 154 -2.90 6.61 2.68
C MET A 154 -2.69 5.21 2.11
N PRO A 155 -3.40 4.20 2.67
CA PRO A 155 -3.32 2.85 2.16
C PRO A 155 -3.97 2.73 0.77
N PRO A 156 -3.60 1.69 0.00
CA PRO A 156 -4.11 1.47 -1.36
C PRO A 156 -5.62 1.19 -1.38
N THR A 157 -6.19 0.82 -0.24
CA THR A 157 -7.63 0.54 -0.10
C THR A 157 -8.49 1.75 -0.41
N LEU A 158 -8.00 2.99 -0.21
CA LEU A 158 -8.77 4.18 -0.54
C LEU A 158 -9.01 4.29 -2.06
N THR A 159 -8.01 4.02 -2.91
CA THR A 159 -8.20 4.03 -4.37
C THR A 159 -9.18 2.97 -4.82
N SER A 160 -9.00 1.75 -4.31
CA SER A 160 -9.82 0.61 -4.67
C SER A 160 -11.28 0.85 -4.28
N LEU A 161 -11.53 1.41 -3.09
CA LEU A 161 -12.87 1.78 -2.66
C LEU A 161 -13.47 2.88 -3.53
N MET A 162 -12.70 3.92 -3.88
CA MET A 162 -13.19 4.96 -4.79
C MET A 162 -13.54 4.38 -6.16
N GLN A 163 -12.64 3.64 -6.79
CA GLN A 163 -12.88 2.98 -8.08
C GLN A 163 -14.10 2.05 -8.04
N SER A 164 -14.32 1.32 -6.93
CA SER A 164 -15.51 0.47 -6.77
C SER A 164 -16.84 1.26 -6.80
N LYS A 165 -16.79 2.57 -6.51
CA LYS A 165 -17.94 3.48 -6.55
C LYS A 165 -18.11 4.21 -7.87
N ASP A 166 -17.19 4.07 -8.83
CA ASP A 166 -17.21 4.82 -10.08
C ASP A 166 -18.54 4.70 -10.82
N ARG A 167 -19.01 3.47 -11.08
CA ARG A 167 -20.29 3.24 -11.78
C ARG A 167 -21.48 3.93 -11.09
N GLN A 168 -21.54 3.88 -9.77
CA GLN A 168 -22.60 4.53 -8.99
C GLN A 168 -22.48 6.05 -9.06
N PHE A 169 -21.25 6.57 -9.01
CA PHE A 169 -20.95 7.98 -9.12
C PHE A 169 -21.29 8.54 -10.51
N GLN A 170 -20.97 7.83 -11.59
CA GLN A 170 -21.32 8.25 -12.95
C GLN A 170 -22.82 8.25 -13.20
N ALA A 171 -23.56 7.28 -12.63
CA ALA A 171 -25.00 7.16 -12.80
C ALA A 171 -25.81 8.17 -11.96
N ALA A 172 -25.19 8.86 -11.00
CA ALA A 172 -25.90 9.76 -10.09
C ALA A 172 -26.15 11.14 -10.72
N ASP A 173 -27.42 11.55 -10.79
CA ASP A 173 -27.80 12.91 -11.22
C ASP A 173 -27.35 13.98 -10.23
N LYS A 174 -27.32 13.65 -8.93
CA LYS A 174 -26.94 14.56 -7.83
C LYS A 174 -25.75 14.00 -7.08
N LYS A 175 -24.55 14.20 -7.63
CA LYS A 175 -23.27 13.68 -7.10
C LYS A 175 -22.96 14.16 -5.67
N ASP A 176 -23.41 15.36 -5.29
CA ASP A 176 -23.26 15.89 -3.91
C ASP A 176 -24.06 15.13 -2.85
N LYS A 177 -25.04 14.31 -3.26
CA LYS A 177 -25.90 13.53 -2.35
C LYS A 177 -25.51 12.06 -2.26
N ILE A 178 -24.40 11.67 -2.89
CA ILE A 178 -23.91 10.30 -2.82
C ILE A 178 -23.55 9.99 -1.36
N LEU A 179 -24.14 8.92 -0.84
CA LEU A 179 -23.79 8.40 0.47
C LEU A 179 -22.43 7.71 0.35
N TRP A 180 -21.38 8.37 0.83
CA TRP A 180 -20.06 7.77 0.89
C TRP A 180 -20.05 6.62 1.89
N ASP A 181 -19.34 5.54 1.54
CA ASP A 181 -19.18 4.42 2.46
C ASP A 181 -18.47 4.91 3.73
N HIS A 182 -19.03 4.62 4.90
CA HIS A 182 -18.44 4.95 6.20
C HIS A 182 -16.99 4.45 6.34
N ARG A 183 -16.58 3.42 5.60
CA ARG A 183 -15.19 2.94 5.52
C ARG A 183 -14.25 3.97 4.86
N ILE A 184 -14.70 4.66 3.80
CA ILE A 184 -13.93 5.72 3.13
C ILE A 184 -13.73 6.89 4.10
N SER A 185 -14.79 7.31 4.80
CA SER A 185 -14.70 8.38 5.80
C SER A 185 -13.78 7.99 6.96
N LYS A 186 -13.86 6.75 7.45
CA LYS A 186 -12.96 6.26 8.50
C LYS A 186 -11.50 6.18 8.03
N LEU A 187 -11.24 5.80 6.77
CA LEU A 187 -9.89 5.74 6.22
C LEU A 187 -9.26 7.14 6.16
N ILE A 188 -10.00 8.15 5.69
CA ILE A 188 -9.48 9.52 5.57
C ILE A 188 -9.31 10.21 6.93
N LEU A 189 -9.96 9.70 7.98
CA LEU A 189 -9.98 10.30 9.31
C LEU A 189 -9.14 9.54 10.37
N LEU A 190 -8.45 8.44 10.02
CA LEU A 190 -7.66 7.67 10.99
C LEU A 190 -6.21 7.43 10.51
N PRO A 191 -5.20 7.66 11.38
CA PRO A 191 -3.85 7.16 11.17
C PRO A 191 -3.81 5.64 11.34
N GLY A 192 -3.03 4.97 10.48
CA GLY A 192 -2.52 3.62 10.71
C GLY A 192 -3.56 2.52 10.87
N LYS A 193 -4.10 2.00 9.75
CA LYS A 193 -4.59 0.61 9.67
C LYS A 193 -4.34 -0.01 8.29
N THR A 194 -3.98 -1.29 8.32
CA THR A 194 -3.50 -2.13 7.21
C THR A 194 -4.49 -3.22 6.87
N TRP A 195 -4.93 -3.38 5.61
CA TRP A 195 -5.50 -4.63 5.09
C TRP A 195 -5.41 -4.66 3.55
N MET A 196 -5.01 -5.80 2.97
CA MET A 196 -4.86 -5.99 1.51
C MET A 196 -5.43 -7.34 1.04
N LYS A 197 -5.86 -7.36 -0.22
CA LYS A 197 -6.10 -8.56 -1.03
C LYS A 197 -5.09 -8.50 -2.19
N GLU A 198 -4.32 -9.57 -2.33
CA GLU A 198 -3.32 -9.73 -3.39
C GLU A 198 -3.95 -9.61 -4.78
N ALA A 199 -3.24 -8.91 -5.65
CA ALA A 199 -3.47 -8.88 -7.09
C ALA A 199 -2.12 -8.58 -7.75
N ASP A 200 -1.69 -9.46 -8.65
CA ASP A 200 -0.58 -9.21 -9.57
C ASP A 200 -0.90 -7.96 -10.39
N ARG A 201 -0.04 -6.93 -10.32
CA ARG A 201 0.27 -5.92 -11.37
C ARG A 201 0.84 -4.62 -10.77
N HIS A 202 1.56 -3.91 -11.64
CA HIS A 202 2.36 -2.70 -11.45
C HIS A 202 1.80 -1.65 -10.47
N TRP A 203 2.71 -1.06 -9.70
CA TRP A 203 2.41 -0.06 -8.68
C TRP A 203 2.77 1.35 -9.16
N VAL A 204 1.87 2.30 -8.91
CA VAL A 204 2.14 3.73 -9.09
C VAL A 204 1.87 4.49 -7.79
N GLY A 205 2.72 5.46 -7.48
CA GLY A 205 2.49 6.42 -6.40
C GLY A 205 1.66 7.60 -6.90
N LEU A 206 0.69 8.08 -6.13
CA LEU A 206 -0.06 9.30 -6.44
C LEU A 206 0.17 10.34 -5.36
N ALA A 207 0.79 11.47 -5.69
CA ALA A 207 0.88 12.62 -4.80
C ALA A 207 -0.31 13.57 -5.07
N ILE A 208 -1.22 13.71 -4.10
CA ILE A 208 -2.48 14.45 -4.28
C ILE A 208 -2.44 15.77 -3.50
N ASP A 209 -2.25 16.87 -4.24
CA ASP A 209 -2.44 18.20 -3.68
C ASP A 209 -3.93 18.55 -3.65
N LEU A 210 -4.54 18.42 -2.47
CA LEU A 210 -5.96 18.73 -2.26
C LEU A 210 -6.30 20.21 -2.41
N ARG A 211 -5.32 21.12 -2.25
CA ARG A 211 -5.50 22.56 -2.41
C ARG A 211 -5.41 22.95 -3.88
N ALA A 212 -4.39 22.48 -4.60
CA ALA A 212 -4.27 22.72 -6.04
C ALA A 212 -5.37 21.96 -6.82
N GLY A 213 -5.79 20.79 -6.33
CA GLY A 213 -6.58 19.86 -7.12
C GLY A 213 -5.77 19.22 -8.21
N HIS A 214 -4.57 18.79 -7.84
CA HIS A 214 -3.60 18.24 -8.75
C HIS A 214 -3.11 16.91 -8.22
N VAL A 215 -2.88 15.97 -9.12
CA VAL A 215 -2.33 14.65 -8.84
C VAL A 215 -1.07 14.46 -9.67
N ASP A 216 0.06 14.31 -8.99
CA ASP A 216 1.31 13.86 -9.61
C ASP A 216 1.34 12.33 -9.59
N VAL A 217 1.46 11.70 -10.76
CA VAL A 217 1.63 10.25 -10.90
C VAL A 217 3.11 9.93 -10.95
N LEU A 218 3.56 9.22 -9.93
CA LEU A 218 4.92 8.72 -9.75
C LEU A 218 4.96 7.29 -10.27
N ASP A 219 5.33 7.14 -11.54
CA ASP A 219 5.29 5.87 -12.26
C ASP A 219 6.70 5.32 -12.50
N SER A 220 6.93 4.13 -11.96
CA SER A 220 8.17 3.38 -12.05
C SER A 220 8.30 2.55 -13.33
N LEU A 221 7.28 2.41 -14.17
CA LEU A 221 7.43 1.66 -15.41
C LEU A 221 6.56 2.31 -16.47
N PRO A 222 6.97 3.50 -16.94
CA PRO A 222 6.12 4.30 -17.81
C PRO A 222 5.83 3.63 -19.16
N SER A 223 6.65 2.65 -19.54
CA SER A 223 6.50 1.84 -20.75
C SER A 223 5.36 0.81 -20.68
N LEU A 224 4.87 0.46 -19.49
CA LEU A 224 3.84 -0.57 -19.33
C LEU A 224 2.45 -0.09 -19.77
N TYR A 225 2.13 1.17 -19.48
CA TYR A 225 0.86 1.80 -19.81
C TYR A 225 1.12 3.16 -20.43
N ASP A 226 0.45 3.49 -21.53
CA ASP A 226 0.54 4.82 -22.11
C ASP A 226 -0.22 5.86 -21.26
N GLU A 227 -0.11 7.13 -21.65
CA GLU A 227 -0.76 8.22 -20.91
C GLU A 227 -2.29 8.10 -20.95
N GLU A 228 -2.87 7.59 -22.04
CA GLU A 228 -4.32 7.46 -22.17
C GLU A 228 -4.87 6.41 -21.20
N ASP A 229 -4.18 5.26 -21.09
CA ASP A 229 -4.49 4.22 -20.12
C ASP A 229 -4.40 4.74 -18.68
N VAL A 230 -3.29 5.42 -18.33
CA VAL A 230 -3.11 6.00 -16.99
C VAL A 230 -4.21 7.02 -16.66
N GLN A 231 -4.57 7.88 -17.61
CA GLN A 231 -5.66 8.85 -17.43
C GLN A 231 -7.02 8.14 -17.27
N ARG A 232 -7.30 7.11 -18.07
CA ARG A 232 -8.52 6.31 -17.95
C ARG A 232 -8.63 5.67 -16.57
N PHE A 233 -7.53 5.16 -16.04
CA PHE A 233 -7.42 4.54 -14.73
C PHE A 233 -7.64 5.51 -13.56
N LEU A 234 -7.14 6.74 -13.71
CA LEU A 234 -7.22 7.79 -12.71
C LEU A 234 -8.52 8.58 -12.74
N ARG A 235 -9.20 8.61 -13.89
CA ARG A 235 -10.43 9.38 -14.10
C ARG A 235 -11.46 9.25 -12.97
N PRO A 236 -11.77 8.04 -12.44
CA PRO A 236 -12.71 7.92 -11.32
C PRO A 236 -12.23 8.70 -10.09
N ILE A 237 -10.95 8.57 -9.74
CA ILE A 237 -10.36 9.22 -8.57
C ILE A 237 -10.40 10.73 -8.73
N LEU A 238 -9.93 11.24 -9.87
CA LEU A 238 -9.87 12.67 -10.18
C LEU A 238 -11.25 13.34 -10.10
N GLN A 239 -12.29 12.64 -10.55
CA GLN A 239 -13.67 13.14 -10.53
C GLN A 239 -14.32 13.05 -9.15
N MET A 240 -14.01 12.03 -8.35
CA MET A 240 -14.63 11.80 -7.04
C MET A 240 -14.00 12.63 -5.90
N LEU A 241 -12.70 12.95 -5.97
CA LEU A 241 -11.99 13.68 -4.92
C LEU A 241 -12.66 15.00 -4.49
N PRO A 242 -13.08 15.91 -5.38
CA PRO A 242 -13.75 17.16 -4.98
C PRO A 242 -15.01 16.93 -4.14
N TYR A 243 -15.81 15.95 -4.52
CA TYR A 243 -17.07 15.61 -3.83
C TYR A 243 -16.81 14.98 -2.47
N LEU A 244 -15.80 14.10 -2.40
CA LEU A 244 -15.38 13.48 -1.15
C LEU A 244 -14.84 14.52 -0.16
N ILE A 245 -14.04 15.47 -0.64
CA ILE A 245 -13.54 16.59 0.17
C ILE A 245 -14.69 17.43 0.71
N ARG A 246 -15.67 17.79 -0.13
CA ARG A 246 -16.85 18.55 0.30
C ARG A 246 -17.69 17.80 1.33
N TYR A 247 -17.82 16.49 1.17
CA TYR A 247 -18.53 15.63 2.12
C TYR A 247 -17.84 15.60 3.50
N LEU A 248 -16.51 15.52 3.53
CA LEU A 248 -15.74 15.41 4.77
C LEU A 248 -15.50 16.76 5.46
N VAL A 249 -15.26 17.81 4.67
CA VAL A 249 -14.93 19.15 5.17
C VAL A 249 -16.12 20.08 4.94
N LYS A 250 -16.92 20.24 6.01
CA LYS A 250 -18.03 21.21 6.02
C LYS A 250 -17.50 22.61 5.71
N ASN A 251 -18.22 23.36 4.86
CA ASN A 251 -17.87 24.71 4.40
C ASN A 251 -16.63 24.79 3.47
N ASN A 252 -16.25 23.71 2.79
CA ASN A 252 -15.25 23.79 1.73
C ASN A 252 -15.80 24.54 0.50
N SER A 253 -15.18 25.66 0.13
CA SER A 253 -15.55 26.50 -1.01
C SER A 253 -14.90 26.10 -2.34
N ARG A 254 -14.13 25.00 -2.37
CA ARG A 254 -13.53 24.47 -3.59
C ARG A 254 -14.63 24.11 -4.58
N ASP A 255 -14.39 24.45 -5.84
CA ASP A 255 -15.20 23.98 -6.96
C ASP A 255 -15.15 22.44 -7.10
N LEU A 256 -16.17 21.87 -7.74
CA LEU A 256 -16.30 20.44 -8.00
C LEU A 256 -15.64 19.97 -9.29
N SER A 257 -14.89 20.85 -9.97
CA SER A 257 -14.09 20.46 -11.12
C SER A 257 -13.20 19.26 -10.78
N PRO A 258 -13.09 18.29 -11.70
CA PRO A 258 -12.18 17.17 -11.54
C PRO A 258 -10.76 17.65 -11.27
N PHE A 259 -10.02 16.89 -10.49
CA PHE A 259 -8.61 17.15 -10.28
C PHE A 259 -7.85 17.03 -11.60
N THR A 260 -6.84 17.86 -11.76
CA THR A 260 -5.86 17.73 -12.84
C THR A 260 -4.86 16.63 -12.49
N CYS A 261 -4.22 16.06 -13.49
CA CYS A 261 -3.28 14.98 -13.32
C CYS A 261 -2.09 15.16 -14.25
N GLN A 262 -0.88 14.89 -13.76
CA GLN A 262 0.33 14.85 -14.57
C GLN A 262 1.16 13.63 -14.19
N ARG A 263 1.52 12.82 -15.18
CA ARG A 263 2.54 11.78 -15.02
C ARG A 263 3.92 12.41 -15.08
N ARG A 264 4.70 12.23 -14.02
CA ARG A 264 6.07 12.75 -13.97
C ARG A 264 6.94 11.92 -14.90
N THR A 265 7.62 12.59 -15.83
CA THR A 265 8.59 11.96 -16.74
C THR A 265 9.99 12.04 -16.14
N GLY A 266 10.85 11.08 -16.47
CA GLY A 266 12.23 11.06 -15.99
C GLY A 266 12.37 10.71 -14.50
N THR A 267 11.33 10.18 -13.86
CA THR A 267 11.45 9.51 -12.56
C THR A 267 11.96 8.10 -12.78
N TYR A 268 13.00 7.71 -12.05
CA TYR A 268 13.52 6.34 -12.11
C TYR A 268 12.46 5.30 -11.78
N GLU A 269 12.66 4.08 -12.28
CA GLU A 269 11.75 2.94 -12.24
C GLU A 269 11.42 2.38 -10.83
N ASN A 270 11.64 3.15 -9.77
CA ASN A 270 11.22 2.85 -8.41
C ASN A 270 11.04 4.18 -7.65
N THR A 271 10.07 5.00 -8.04
CA THR A 271 9.93 6.36 -7.50
C THR A 271 9.73 6.34 -5.98
N PHE A 272 10.73 6.85 -5.26
CA PHE A 272 10.69 6.95 -3.81
C PHE A 272 9.82 8.14 -3.43
N MET A 273 8.69 7.83 -2.78
CA MET A 273 7.76 8.78 -2.19
C MET A 273 8.48 9.72 -1.21
N GLU A 274 9.53 9.20 -0.57
CA GLU A 274 10.44 9.93 0.30
C GLU A 274 11.20 11.04 -0.45
N LEU A 275 11.73 10.79 -1.65
CA LEU A 275 12.38 11.86 -2.44
C LEU A 275 11.39 12.95 -2.83
N HIS A 276 10.16 12.58 -3.22
CA HIS A 276 9.12 13.55 -3.52
C HIS A 276 8.69 14.37 -2.29
N LEU A 277 8.54 13.72 -1.13
CA LEU A 277 8.19 14.37 0.15
C LEU A 277 9.19 15.48 0.53
N PHE A 278 10.47 15.28 0.23
CA PHE A 278 11.54 16.24 0.51
C PHE A 278 11.85 17.18 -0.66
N GLY A 279 11.02 17.20 -1.72
CA GLY A 279 11.17 18.14 -2.83
C GLY A 279 12.31 17.79 -3.80
N ASP A 280 12.55 16.50 -4.02
CA ASP A 280 13.56 15.97 -4.95
C ASP A 280 15.03 16.38 -4.62
N PRO A 281 15.51 16.10 -3.39
CA PRO A 281 16.88 16.44 -2.99
C PRO A 281 17.90 15.55 -3.71
N TYR A 282 19.19 15.91 -3.62
CA TYR A 282 20.26 15.08 -4.18
C TYR A 282 20.37 13.73 -3.43
N PRO A 283 20.57 12.60 -4.14
CA PRO A 283 20.52 12.47 -5.60
C PRO A 283 19.08 12.56 -6.10
N HIS A 284 18.87 13.38 -7.12
CA HIS A 284 17.55 13.62 -7.71
C HIS A 284 16.94 12.31 -8.22
N MET A 285 15.61 12.23 -8.24
CA MET A 285 14.83 11.09 -8.74
C MET A 285 15.23 10.67 -10.16
N SER A 286 15.71 11.61 -10.98
CA SER A 286 16.20 11.36 -12.34
C SER A 286 17.59 10.73 -12.42
N SER A 287 18.34 10.74 -11.32
CA SER A 287 19.71 10.24 -11.22
C SER A 287 19.83 8.89 -10.51
N LEU A 288 18.71 8.31 -10.08
CA LEU A 288 18.72 6.98 -9.47
C LEU A 288 19.09 5.91 -10.49
N THR A 289 19.64 4.81 -9.99
CA THR A 289 20.04 3.63 -10.77
C THR A 289 19.54 2.38 -10.07
N ASP A 290 19.43 1.24 -10.77
CA ASP A 290 18.96 -0.03 -10.18
C ASP A 290 19.82 -0.43 -8.98
N ALA A 291 21.13 -0.22 -9.09
CA ALA A 291 22.06 -0.48 -8.00
C ALA A 291 21.76 0.37 -6.76
N MET A 292 21.34 1.63 -6.93
CA MET A 292 20.90 2.47 -5.81
C MET A 292 19.59 1.96 -5.22
N VAL A 293 18.64 1.57 -6.07
CA VAL A 293 17.37 0.95 -5.64
C VAL A 293 17.60 -0.30 -4.81
N ASP A 294 18.50 -1.17 -5.23
CA ASP A 294 18.82 -2.39 -4.50
C ASP A 294 19.40 -2.07 -3.11
N LYS A 295 20.20 -1.00 -3.00
CA LYS A 295 20.68 -0.51 -1.71
C LYS A 295 19.56 0.09 -0.84
N PHE A 296 18.58 0.76 -1.43
CA PHE A 296 17.40 1.24 -0.70
C PHE A 296 16.54 0.11 -0.17
N ARG A 297 16.35 -0.95 -0.96
CA ARG A 297 15.64 -2.16 -0.51
C ARG A 297 16.29 -2.76 0.73
N GLN A 298 17.63 -2.84 0.74
CA GLN A 298 18.40 -3.29 1.90
C GLN A 298 18.19 -2.37 3.10
N GLN A 299 18.30 -1.05 2.91
CA GLN A 299 18.10 -0.07 3.97
C GLN A 299 16.69 -0.17 4.56
N TYR A 300 15.65 -0.24 3.73
CA TYR A 300 14.27 -0.36 4.17
C TYR A 300 13.98 -1.64 4.94
N ALA A 301 14.61 -2.76 4.58
CA ALA A 301 14.51 -3.98 5.38
C ALA A 301 15.12 -3.82 6.78
N MET A 302 16.29 -3.17 6.87
CA MET A 302 16.91 -2.89 8.17
C MET A 302 16.10 -1.90 9.01
N GLU A 303 15.62 -0.81 8.40
CA GLU A 303 14.81 0.21 9.09
C GLU A 303 13.45 -0.34 9.52
N ALA A 304 12.82 -1.19 8.71
CA ALA A 304 11.59 -1.89 9.11
C ALA A 304 11.82 -2.79 10.33
N TYR A 305 12.94 -3.55 10.36
CA TYR A 305 13.30 -4.35 11.54
C TYR A 305 13.55 -3.47 12.77
N LYS A 306 14.35 -2.42 12.61
CA LYS A 306 14.68 -1.50 13.70
C LYS A 306 13.45 -0.78 14.26
N THR A 307 12.56 -0.31 13.40
CA THR A 307 11.41 0.53 13.77
C THR A 307 10.22 -0.28 14.26
N ILE A 308 10.02 -1.49 13.73
CA ILE A 308 8.78 -2.26 13.96
C ILE A 308 9.04 -3.52 14.80
N VAL A 309 10.19 -4.19 14.59
CA VAL A 309 10.48 -5.47 15.24
C VAL A 309 11.20 -5.28 16.58
N LEU A 310 12.25 -4.45 16.63
CA LEU A 310 13.01 -4.25 17.87
C LEU A 310 12.14 -3.76 19.05
N PRO A 311 11.20 -2.80 18.89
CA PRO A 311 10.35 -2.33 19.99
C PRO A 311 9.40 -3.40 20.56
N ALA A 312 9.21 -4.53 19.86
CA ALA A 312 8.45 -5.65 20.40
C ALA A 312 9.25 -6.47 21.43
N TYR A 313 10.58 -6.28 21.48
CA TYR A 313 11.49 -7.08 22.30
C TYR A 313 12.30 -6.27 23.33
N TYR A 314 12.39 -4.94 23.15
CA TYR A 314 13.14 -4.00 23.97
C TYR A 314 12.32 -2.73 24.21
#